data_AF-A0A3N5UW76-F1
#
_entry.id   AF-A0A3N5UW76-F1
#
_cell.length_a   1.000
_cell.length_b   1.000
_cell.length_c   1.000
_cell.angle_alpha   90.00
_cell.angle_beta   90.00
_cell.angle_gamma   90.00
#
_symmetry.space_group_name_H-M   'P 1'
#
loop_
_entity.id
_entity.type
_entity.pdbx_description
1 polymer ?
#
loop_
_entity_poly.entity_id
_entity_poly.type
_entity_poly.pdbx_seq_one_letter_code
_entity_poly.pdbx_strand_id
1 'polypeptide(L)'
;MKSAKIALVVLILLNLLIPPQSAHADMAPPPAPGLGGLRPLQYQHTEVQMVYERVEMNLNSIPTGDDYIIEDKVDVTAWFVLHNTGSREEAMKAAFPLNSLTFCDEDHNAPRSFGTSSSSIIPESFKVIADGVELQTEITEVEGIDCVSWATFDIKFPVNKDVLVRVDYSMQTQGIGHDLILEYILETGAGWKGPIKQAYIVFRFPYLVTSGNVDSTQTTSGYQSLYNEIFWSYQNLEPTPNDNIIVAFFEPRAWMNIKAMEDQVAKTPTDIDTWLKLFDEYAIGAPYNAVDVSASFEKAIKFNPNNADLYAKYAEFLVPNCCYPLEKGSANFPVGGREYAKQRIIPLINHSLELDSSNKIALDVLESVRYAFPDTDYTPPPTIPPTATSLFTPMPSVTPTATVTFSPESPDQSVVTVVQTELVSVPTSTPDPMPTATNTPIQVTTQNENPKRTSTSSLIFGALIVLIAGIGIGTFWSKRMGK
;
A
#
# COMPACT_ATOMS: atom_id res chain seq x y z
N MET A 1 0.54 34.33 -40.48
CA MET A 1 -0.75 33.74 -40.05
C MET A 1 -1.11 32.40 -40.71
N LYS A 2 -0.80 32.14 -41.99
CA LYS A 2 -1.11 30.83 -42.62
C LYS A 2 -0.32 29.65 -42.03
N SER A 3 0.95 29.86 -41.66
CA SER A 3 1.85 28.83 -41.13
C SER A 3 1.43 28.30 -39.75
N ALA A 4 0.88 29.17 -38.89
CA ALA A 4 0.43 28.79 -37.54
C ALA A 4 -0.81 27.88 -37.57
N LYS A 5 -1.71 28.08 -38.55
CA LYS A 5 -2.90 27.24 -38.71
C LYS A 5 -2.55 25.83 -39.20
N ILE A 6 -1.53 25.70 -40.05
CA ILE A 6 -1.06 24.39 -40.54
C ILE A 6 -0.39 23.61 -39.41
N ALA A 7 0.45 24.27 -38.60
CA ALA A 7 1.08 23.63 -37.44
C ALA A 7 0.06 23.11 -36.43
N LEU A 8 -0.99 23.89 -36.14
CA LEU A 8 -2.06 23.48 -35.22
C LEU A 8 -2.83 22.24 -35.73
N VAL A 9 -3.18 22.20 -37.02
CA VAL A 9 -3.90 21.06 -37.62
C VAL A 9 -3.04 19.80 -37.63
N VAL A 10 -1.74 19.92 -37.91
CA VAL A 10 -0.80 18.78 -37.85
C VAL A 10 -0.64 18.28 -36.43
N LEU A 11 -0.59 19.16 -35.42
CA LEU A 11 -0.49 18.77 -34.00
C LEU A 11 -1.75 18.05 -33.50
N ILE A 12 -2.94 18.47 -33.97
CA ILE A 12 -4.21 17.80 -33.65
C ILE A 12 -4.28 16.42 -34.33
N LEU A 13 -3.85 16.33 -35.60
CA LEU A 13 -3.79 15.04 -36.31
C LEU A 13 -2.73 14.09 -35.73
N LEU A 14 -1.61 14.61 -35.22
CA LEU A 14 -0.60 13.80 -34.54
C LEU A 14 -1.11 13.24 -33.20
N ASN A 15 -1.90 14.01 -32.44
CA ASN A 15 -2.54 13.52 -31.22
C ASN A 15 -3.60 12.44 -31.49
N LEU A 16 -4.25 12.47 -32.65
CA LEU A 16 -5.18 11.42 -33.09
C LEU A 16 -4.49 10.14 -33.63
N LEU A 17 -3.18 10.21 -33.87
CA LEU A 17 -2.34 9.08 -34.30
C LEU A 17 -1.59 8.42 -33.14
N ILE A 18 -1.76 8.91 -31.91
CA ILE A 18 -1.31 8.20 -30.72
C ILE A 18 -2.30 7.03 -30.54
N PRO A 19 -1.90 5.76 -30.76
CA PRO A 19 -2.78 4.64 -30.50
C PRO A 19 -3.21 4.71 -29.02
N PRO A 20 -4.50 4.50 -28.70
CA PRO A 20 -4.94 4.42 -27.31
C PRO A 20 -4.10 3.34 -26.63
N GLN A 21 -3.27 3.75 -25.68
CA GLN A 21 -2.50 2.82 -24.86
C GLN A 21 -3.50 2.08 -23.98
N SER A 22 -3.52 0.76 -24.11
CA SER A 22 -4.43 -0.11 -23.36
C SER A 22 -3.83 -0.43 -21.99
N ALA A 23 -4.66 -0.42 -20.94
CA ALA A 23 -4.31 -0.75 -19.56
C ALA A 23 -5.43 -1.57 -18.87
N HIS A 24 -5.14 -2.23 -17.75
CA HIS A 24 -5.62 -3.56 -17.27
C HIS A 24 -6.66 -3.71 -16.17
N ALA A 25 -7.56 -4.74 -16.23
CA ALA A 25 -8.77 -5.20 -15.44
C ALA A 25 -8.72 -6.14 -14.17
N ASP A 26 -9.57 -5.91 -13.13
CA ASP A 26 -9.77 -6.62 -11.84
C ASP A 26 -11.16 -7.23 -11.87
N MET A 27 -12.13 -6.54 -12.48
CA MET A 27 -13.17 -7.24 -13.24
C MET A 27 -13.17 -6.74 -14.68
N ALA A 28 -12.95 -7.64 -15.63
CA ALA A 28 -12.90 -7.33 -17.05
C ALA A 28 -14.00 -8.06 -17.84
N PRO A 29 -14.56 -7.46 -18.90
CA PRO A 29 -15.05 -8.28 -19.99
C PRO A 29 -13.83 -8.97 -20.63
N PRO A 30 -13.99 -10.11 -21.31
CA PRO A 30 -12.91 -10.60 -22.15
C PRO A 30 -12.55 -9.51 -23.16
N PRO A 31 -11.31 -9.03 -23.23
CA PRO A 31 -10.18 -9.34 -22.37
C PRO A 31 -9.95 -8.27 -21.27
N ALA A 32 -9.27 -8.66 -20.20
CA ALA A 32 -8.48 -7.70 -19.43
C ALA A 32 -7.41 -7.09 -20.35
N PRO A 33 -7.41 -5.79 -20.67
CA PRO A 33 -6.49 -5.24 -21.67
C PRO A 33 -5.06 -5.23 -21.16
N GLY A 34 -4.08 -5.73 -21.96
CA GLY A 34 -2.62 -5.43 -21.93
C GLY A 34 -1.61 -6.43 -21.28
N LEU A 35 -2.04 -7.65 -20.85
CA LEU A 35 -1.26 -8.46 -19.88
C LEU A 35 -0.15 -9.22 -20.59
N GLY A 36 0.58 -8.59 -21.50
CA GLY A 36 1.58 -9.26 -22.33
C GLY A 36 1.07 -10.42 -23.20
N GLY A 37 -0.25 -10.71 -23.25
CA GLY A 37 -0.78 -11.91 -23.92
C GLY A 37 -1.04 -13.11 -22.99
N LEU A 38 -0.88 -12.94 -21.68
CA LEU A 38 -1.20 -13.89 -20.63
C LEU A 38 -2.72 -13.97 -20.45
N ARG A 39 -3.41 -14.77 -21.26
CA ARG A 39 -4.86 -14.69 -21.45
C ARG A 39 -5.55 -16.05 -21.34
N PRO A 40 -6.54 -16.23 -20.43
CA PRO A 40 -7.44 -17.37 -20.55
C PRO A 40 -8.53 -17.14 -21.63
N LEU A 41 -8.82 -15.88 -22.01
CA LEU A 41 -9.97 -15.54 -22.87
C LEU A 41 -9.60 -14.56 -24.02
N GLN A 42 -10.29 -14.69 -25.16
CA GLN A 42 -10.12 -13.81 -26.33
C GLN A 42 -10.83 -12.46 -26.18
N TYR A 43 -10.36 -11.42 -26.88
CA TYR A 43 -10.98 -10.08 -26.84
C TYR A 43 -12.43 -10.09 -27.33
N GLN A 44 -13.34 -9.47 -26.57
CA GLN A 44 -14.74 -9.21 -26.92
C GLN A 44 -15.03 -7.71 -26.74
N HIS A 45 -15.35 -7.04 -27.85
CA HIS A 45 -15.87 -5.68 -27.80
C HIS A 45 -17.21 -5.67 -27.05
N THR A 46 -17.39 -4.73 -26.12
CA THR A 46 -18.61 -4.60 -25.32
C THR A 46 -19.17 -3.19 -25.35
N GLU A 47 -20.51 -3.07 -25.30
CA GLU A 47 -21.21 -1.81 -25.06
C GLU A 47 -21.52 -1.58 -23.57
N VAL A 48 -21.01 -2.43 -22.69
CA VAL A 48 -21.19 -2.35 -21.24
C VAL A 48 -20.14 -1.40 -20.65
N GLN A 49 -20.61 -0.36 -19.95
CA GLN A 49 -19.78 0.61 -19.25
C GLN A 49 -19.85 0.36 -17.73
N MET A 50 -18.71 0.44 -17.05
CA MET A 50 -18.68 0.51 -15.59
C MET A 50 -19.10 1.93 -15.14
N VAL A 51 -20.23 2.04 -14.45
CA VAL A 51 -20.77 3.33 -13.99
C VAL A 51 -20.44 3.64 -12.53
N TYR A 52 -20.11 2.62 -11.73
CA TYR A 52 -19.72 2.79 -10.35
C TYR A 52 -18.79 1.66 -9.92
N GLU A 53 -17.78 2.00 -9.15
CA GLU A 53 -16.92 1.07 -8.43
C GLU A 53 -16.80 1.51 -6.97
N ARG A 54 -16.91 0.56 -6.03
CA ARG A 54 -16.54 0.75 -4.64
C ARG A 54 -15.76 -0.46 -4.17
N VAL A 55 -14.64 -0.22 -3.52
CA VAL A 55 -13.79 -1.28 -2.98
C VAL A 55 -13.55 -0.96 -1.53
N GLU A 56 -13.83 -1.94 -0.67
CA GLU A 56 -13.56 -1.86 0.76
C GLU A 56 -12.61 -2.98 1.15
N MET A 57 -11.43 -2.60 1.60
CA MET A 57 -10.39 -3.49 2.11
C MET A 57 -10.31 -3.32 3.62
N ASN A 58 -10.59 -4.38 4.37
CA ASN A 58 -10.58 -4.36 5.83
C ASN A 58 -9.40 -5.18 6.34
N LEU A 59 -8.40 -4.50 6.91
CA LEU A 59 -7.23 -5.14 7.47
C LEU A 59 -7.56 -5.74 8.84
N ASN A 60 -7.37 -7.05 8.95
CA ASN A 60 -7.54 -7.81 10.17
C ASN A 60 -6.20 -8.42 10.58
N SER A 61 -5.83 -8.21 11.84
CA SER A 61 -4.69 -8.89 12.43
C SER A 61 -5.04 -10.33 12.74
N ILE A 62 -4.25 -11.27 12.23
CA ILE A 62 -4.31 -12.67 12.65
C ILE A 62 -3.17 -12.91 13.65
N PRO A 63 -3.45 -13.44 14.85
CA PRO A 63 -2.38 -13.87 15.75
C PRO A 63 -1.61 -15.02 15.09
N THR A 64 -0.42 -14.75 14.55
CA THR A 64 0.52 -15.81 14.16
C THR A 64 1.30 -16.27 15.39
N GLY A 65 1.56 -17.58 15.45
CA GLY A 65 2.36 -18.20 16.52
C GLY A 65 3.88 -18.05 16.31
N ASP A 66 4.31 -17.66 15.11
CA ASP A 66 5.71 -17.47 14.74
C ASP A 66 6.01 -15.97 14.52
N ASP A 67 6.99 -15.44 15.23
CA ASP A 67 7.27 -14.00 15.28
C ASP A 67 7.97 -13.43 14.02
N TYR A 68 8.35 -14.27 13.04
CA TYR A 68 9.13 -13.84 11.87
C TYR A 68 8.36 -13.79 10.56
N ILE A 69 7.24 -14.52 10.44
CA ILE A 69 6.36 -14.47 9.27
C ILE A 69 5.07 -13.83 9.72
N ILE A 70 4.83 -12.64 9.19
CA ILE A 70 3.62 -11.89 9.47
C ILE A 70 2.60 -12.32 8.44
N GLU A 71 1.46 -12.80 8.94
CA GLU A 71 0.30 -13.12 8.14
C GLU A 71 -0.87 -12.28 8.62
N ASP A 72 -1.16 -11.19 7.91
CA ASP A 72 -2.41 -10.46 8.10
C ASP A 72 -3.42 -10.86 7.04
N LYS A 73 -4.70 -10.69 7.38
CA LYS A 73 -5.81 -10.99 6.48
C LYS A 73 -6.51 -9.71 6.11
N VAL A 74 -6.67 -9.50 4.82
CA VAL A 74 -7.44 -8.37 4.29
C VAL A 74 -8.73 -8.92 3.69
N ASP A 75 -9.86 -8.54 4.28
CA ASP A 75 -11.18 -8.87 3.74
C ASP A 75 -11.59 -7.79 2.75
N VAL A 76 -11.76 -8.19 1.49
CA VAL A 76 -12.09 -7.30 0.39
C VAL A 76 -13.53 -7.54 -0.06
N THR A 77 -14.29 -6.45 -0.16
CA THR A 77 -15.55 -6.44 -0.88
C THR A 77 -15.50 -5.34 -1.94
N ALA A 78 -15.68 -5.74 -3.19
CA ALA A 78 -15.78 -4.84 -4.33
C ALA A 78 -17.20 -4.87 -4.90
N TRP A 79 -17.76 -3.70 -5.15
CA TRP A 79 -19.06 -3.49 -5.80
C TRP A 79 -18.86 -2.76 -7.11
N PHE A 80 -19.41 -3.33 -8.17
CA PHE A 80 -19.39 -2.78 -9.52
C PHE A 80 -20.82 -2.61 -10.00
N VAL A 81 -21.15 -1.44 -10.53
CA VAL A 81 -22.41 -1.24 -11.28
C VAL A 81 -22.04 -1.10 -12.75
N LEU A 82 -22.62 -1.97 -13.57
CA LEU A 82 -22.36 -2.01 -15.02
C LEU A 82 -23.64 -1.73 -15.79
N HIS A 83 -23.51 -0.95 -16.86
CA HIS A 83 -24.65 -0.53 -17.68
C HIS A 83 -24.42 -0.88 -19.15
N ASN A 84 -25.30 -1.68 -19.74
CA ASN A 84 -25.26 -1.96 -21.17
C ASN A 84 -25.89 -0.80 -21.97
N THR A 85 -25.05 -0.03 -22.65
CA THR A 85 -25.46 1.09 -23.53
C THR A 85 -25.79 0.66 -24.96
N GLY A 86 -25.67 -0.63 -25.27
CA GLY A 86 -25.93 -1.21 -26.57
C GLY A 86 -27.42 -1.39 -26.86
N SER A 87 -27.74 -1.85 -28.07
CA SER A 87 -29.11 -2.13 -28.51
C SER A 87 -29.54 -3.60 -28.35
N ARG A 88 -28.64 -4.46 -27.84
CA ARG A 88 -28.86 -5.90 -27.63
C ARG A 88 -28.32 -6.34 -26.27
N GLU A 89 -28.93 -7.39 -25.72
CA GLU A 89 -28.38 -8.06 -24.53
C GLU A 89 -26.97 -8.58 -24.87
N GLU A 90 -26.05 -8.41 -23.93
CA GLU A 90 -24.72 -8.99 -24.00
C GLU A 90 -24.59 -10.09 -22.95
N ALA A 91 -24.01 -11.21 -23.34
CA ALA A 91 -23.66 -12.31 -22.45
C ALA A 91 -22.20 -12.64 -22.69
N MET A 92 -21.41 -12.73 -21.62
CA MET A 92 -19.97 -12.95 -21.69
C MET A 92 -19.48 -13.69 -20.46
N LYS A 93 -18.28 -14.26 -20.57
CA LYS A 93 -17.55 -14.85 -19.45
C LYS A 93 -16.60 -13.81 -18.89
N ALA A 94 -16.96 -13.13 -17.80
CA ALA A 94 -16.08 -12.16 -17.16
C ALA A 94 -14.93 -12.87 -16.41
N ALA A 95 -13.85 -12.15 -16.13
CA ALA A 95 -12.69 -12.70 -15.45
C ALA A 95 -12.18 -11.74 -14.36
N PHE A 96 -11.67 -12.32 -13.27
CA PHE A 96 -11.08 -11.66 -12.11
C PHE A 96 -9.71 -12.28 -11.81
N PRO A 97 -8.61 -11.50 -11.69
CA PRO A 97 -7.28 -12.03 -11.39
C PRO A 97 -7.20 -12.47 -9.92
N LEU A 98 -6.73 -13.69 -9.65
CA LEU A 98 -6.60 -14.21 -8.29
C LEU A 98 -5.19 -14.03 -7.69
N ASN A 99 -4.23 -13.60 -8.50
CA ASN A 99 -2.83 -13.42 -8.11
C ASN A 99 -2.36 -12.03 -8.51
N SER A 100 -1.39 -11.48 -7.77
CA SER A 100 -0.69 -10.29 -8.21
C SER A 100 0.05 -10.57 -9.51
N LEU A 101 -0.22 -9.73 -10.51
CA LEU A 101 0.33 -9.85 -11.86
C LEU A 101 1.81 -9.43 -11.90
N THR A 102 2.28 -8.76 -10.85
CA THR A 102 3.63 -8.21 -10.68
C THR A 102 4.67 -9.28 -10.36
N PHE A 103 4.28 -10.37 -9.69
CA PHE A 103 5.22 -11.41 -9.20
C PHE A 103 5.46 -12.54 -10.19
N CYS A 104 4.85 -12.50 -11.37
CA CYS A 104 4.90 -13.57 -12.34
C CYS A 104 6.08 -13.53 -13.32
N ASP A 105 6.91 -12.50 -13.21
CA ASP A 105 8.12 -12.38 -14.01
C ASP A 105 9.30 -12.98 -13.24
N GLU A 106 9.38 -14.32 -13.23
CA GLU A 106 10.52 -15.04 -12.66
C GLU A 106 11.80 -14.87 -13.49
N ASP A 107 11.83 -14.09 -14.58
CA ASP A 107 13.06 -13.72 -15.28
C ASP A 107 13.87 -12.64 -14.50
N HIS A 108 14.28 -13.00 -13.28
CA HIS A 108 15.56 -12.72 -12.58
C HIS A 108 16.12 -11.28 -12.50
N ASN A 109 15.51 -10.24 -13.06
CA ASN A 109 16.11 -8.91 -13.18
C ASN A 109 15.17 -7.72 -12.92
N ALA A 110 13.88 -7.93 -12.63
CA ALA A 110 13.11 -6.87 -12.00
C ALA A 110 13.82 -6.53 -10.68
N PRO A 111 14.31 -5.29 -10.48
CA PRO A 111 14.95 -4.95 -9.22
C PRO A 111 13.91 -5.25 -8.15
N ARG A 112 14.23 -6.21 -7.27
CA ARG A 112 13.49 -6.50 -6.02
C ARG A 112 13.47 -5.19 -5.24
N SER A 113 12.58 -4.31 -5.63
CA SER A 113 12.50 -2.95 -5.13
C SER A 113 11.75 -3.08 -3.84
N PHE A 114 12.54 -3.32 -2.79
CA PHE A 114 12.24 -3.11 -1.38
C PHE A 114 10.77 -3.26 -1.01
N GLY A 115 10.38 -4.52 -0.82
CA GLY A 115 9.09 -4.95 -0.33
C GLY A 115 9.04 -6.47 -0.47
N THR A 116 9.48 -7.19 0.55
CA THR A 116 9.36 -8.66 0.60
C THR A 116 7.93 -9.11 0.85
N SER A 117 6.97 -8.20 0.80
CA SER A 117 5.58 -8.53 1.04
C SER A 117 4.90 -9.00 -0.23
N SER A 118 4.39 -10.23 -0.22
CA SER A 118 3.46 -10.74 -1.22
C SER A 118 2.05 -10.73 -0.65
N SER A 119 1.06 -10.60 -1.52
CA SER A 119 -0.32 -10.87 -1.12
C SER A 119 -0.94 -11.89 -2.07
N SER A 120 -1.70 -12.81 -1.50
CA SER A 120 -2.39 -13.86 -2.24
C SER A 120 -3.84 -13.93 -1.82
N ILE A 121 -4.73 -14.09 -2.79
CA ILE A 121 -6.14 -14.35 -2.51
C ILE A 121 -6.25 -15.77 -1.97
N ILE A 122 -7.04 -15.96 -0.91
CA ILE A 122 -7.43 -17.27 -0.37
C ILE A 122 -8.51 -17.82 -1.30
N PRO A 123 -8.23 -18.81 -2.16
CA PRO A 123 -9.15 -19.19 -3.26
C PRO A 123 -10.54 -19.59 -2.76
N GLU A 124 -10.63 -20.25 -1.61
CA GLU A 124 -11.90 -20.70 -1.01
C GLU A 124 -12.79 -19.55 -0.50
N SER A 125 -12.23 -18.34 -0.36
CA SER A 125 -12.96 -17.16 0.06
C SER A 125 -13.62 -16.41 -1.10
N PHE A 126 -13.19 -16.66 -2.34
CA PHE A 126 -13.61 -15.90 -3.51
C PHE A 126 -15.06 -16.21 -3.92
N LYS A 127 -15.88 -15.16 -4.02
CA LYS A 127 -17.30 -15.26 -4.41
C LYS A 127 -17.70 -14.11 -5.31
N VAL A 128 -18.59 -14.41 -6.26
CA VAL A 128 -19.17 -13.41 -7.16
C VAL A 128 -20.69 -13.48 -7.07
N ILE A 129 -21.33 -12.34 -6.87
CA ILE A 129 -22.77 -12.21 -6.73
C ILE A 129 -23.26 -11.14 -7.71
N ALA A 130 -24.16 -11.50 -8.63
CA ALA A 130 -24.79 -10.58 -9.57
C ALA A 130 -26.27 -10.43 -9.25
N ASP A 131 -26.74 -9.20 -9.03
CA ASP A 131 -28.12 -8.87 -8.66
C ASP A 131 -28.69 -9.75 -7.52
N GLY A 132 -27.84 -10.08 -6.54
CA GLY A 132 -28.19 -10.90 -5.39
C GLY A 132 -28.16 -12.42 -5.62
N VAL A 133 -27.75 -12.87 -6.81
CA VAL A 133 -27.57 -14.29 -7.15
C VAL A 133 -26.08 -14.61 -7.21
N GLU A 134 -25.63 -15.57 -6.40
CA GLU A 134 -24.27 -16.09 -6.45
C GLU A 134 -24.04 -16.81 -7.77
N LEU A 135 -22.96 -16.44 -8.47
CA LEU A 135 -22.57 -17.01 -9.75
C LEU A 135 -21.58 -18.16 -9.53
N GLN A 136 -21.65 -19.17 -10.39
CA GLN A 136 -20.64 -20.22 -10.43
C GLN A 136 -19.34 -19.65 -10.99
N THR A 137 -18.23 -19.87 -10.29
CA THR A 137 -16.88 -19.46 -10.69
C THR A 137 -16.06 -20.66 -11.13
N GLU A 138 -15.21 -20.45 -12.14
CA GLU A 138 -14.25 -21.42 -12.65
C GLU A 138 -12.85 -20.82 -12.56
N ILE A 139 -11.96 -21.44 -11.78
CA ILE A 139 -10.56 -21.05 -11.72
C ILE A 139 -9.85 -21.58 -12.96
N THR A 140 -9.25 -20.69 -13.74
CA THR A 140 -8.49 -20.98 -14.95
C THR A 140 -7.05 -20.54 -14.76
N GLU A 141 -6.13 -21.49 -14.82
CA GLU A 141 -4.70 -21.20 -14.94
C GLU A 141 -4.38 -20.73 -16.36
N VAL A 142 -3.47 -19.78 -16.49
CA VAL A 142 -3.05 -19.31 -17.81
C VAL A 142 -1.97 -20.23 -18.36
N GLU A 143 -2.20 -20.84 -19.51
CA GLU A 143 -1.24 -21.75 -20.15
C GLU A 143 0.11 -21.05 -20.38
N GLY A 144 1.18 -21.62 -19.82
CA GLY A 144 2.54 -21.12 -19.93
C GLY A 144 2.96 -20.14 -18.82
N ILE A 145 2.14 -19.97 -17.76
CA ILE A 145 2.43 -19.08 -16.62
C ILE A 145 1.92 -19.71 -15.33
N ASP A 146 2.82 -20.34 -14.61
CA ASP A 146 2.47 -21.18 -13.45
C ASP A 146 2.00 -20.38 -12.21
N CYS A 147 1.93 -19.04 -12.29
CA CYS A 147 1.65 -18.15 -11.15
C CYS A 147 0.46 -17.20 -11.35
N VAL A 148 -0.20 -17.19 -12.52
CA VAL A 148 -1.41 -16.38 -12.76
C VAL A 148 -2.62 -17.30 -12.88
N SER A 149 -3.55 -17.19 -11.94
CA SER A 149 -4.87 -17.79 -12.04
C SER A 149 -5.96 -16.72 -12.11
N TRP A 150 -7.04 -17.05 -12.82
CA TRP A 150 -8.21 -16.20 -12.99
C TRP A 150 -9.46 -16.93 -12.50
N ALA A 151 -10.32 -16.25 -11.76
CA ALA A 151 -11.69 -16.70 -11.59
C ALA A 151 -12.53 -16.17 -12.76
N THR A 152 -13.20 -17.07 -13.47
CA THR A 152 -14.11 -16.72 -14.57
C THR A 152 -15.55 -17.07 -14.23
N PHE A 153 -16.50 -16.29 -14.72
CA PHE A 153 -17.93 -16.50 -14.46
C PHE A 153 -18.78 -15.97 -15.61
N ASP A 154 -19.88 -16.65 -15.91
CA ASP A 154 -20.81 -16.21 -16.95
C ASP A 154 -21.76 -15.14 -16.41
N ILE A 155 -21.88 -14.03 -17.13
CA ILE A 155 -22.72 -12.89 -16.76
C ILE A 155 -23.49 -12.35 -17.98
N LYS A 156 -24.67 -11.78 -17.72
CA LYS A 156 -25.53 -11.15 -18.72
C LYS A 156 -25.83 -9.72 -18.36
N PHE A 157 -25.84 -8.86 -19.37
CA PHE A 157 -26.13 -7.44 -19.25
C PHE A 157 -27.32 -7.09 -20.16
N PRO A 158 -28.54 -6.98 -19.60
CA PRO A 158 -29.71 -6.57 -20.36
C PRO A 158 -29.59 -5.14 -20.89
N VAL A 159 -30.19 -4.87 -22.05
CA VAL A 159 -30.20 -3.56 -22.70
C VAL A 159 -30.70 -2.47 -21.76
N ASN A 160 -29.95 -1.38 -21.62
CA ASN A 160 -30.30 -0.20 -20.82
C ASN A 160 -30.65 -0.52 -19.36
N LYS A 161 -30.04 -1.56 -18.78
CA LYS A 161 -30.18 -1.91 -17.37
C LYS A 161 -28.82 -1.90 -16.68
N ASP A 162 -28.87 -1.51 -15.41
CA ASP A 162 -27.76 -1.67 -14.49
C ASP A 162 -27.75 -3.12 -13.97
N VAL A 163 -26.55 -3.68 -13.86
CA VAL A 163 -26.28 -4.95 -13.18
C VAL A 163 -25.33 -4.65 -12.03
N LEU A 164 -25.71 -5.01 -10.82
CA LEU A 164 -24.86 -4.90 -9.64
C LEU A 164 -24.06 -6.20 -9.49
N VAL A 165 -22.74 -6.12 -9.58
CA VAL A 165 -21.82 -7.21 -9.30
C VAL A 165 -21.11 -6.93 -8.00
N ARG A 166 -21.12 -7.88 -7.07
CA ARG A 166 -20.32 -7.86 -5.85
C ARG A 166 -19.31 -9.00 -5.91
N VAL A 167 -18.06 -8.69 -5.65
CA VAL A 167 -16.98 -9.66 -5.49
C VAL A 167 -16.50 -9.60 -4.05
N ASP A 168 -16.55 -10.74 -3.36
CA ASP A 168 -16.07 -10.89 -1.99
C ASP A 168 -14.87 -11.85 -2.00
N TYR A 169 -13.79 -11.48 -1.33
CA TYR A 169 -12.64 -12.37 -1.14
C TYR A 169 -11.79 -11.93 0.04
N SER A 170 -10.92 -12.83 0.49
CA SER A 170 -9.92 -12.56 1.50
C SER A 170 -8.54 -12.71 0.88
N MET A 171 -7.65 -11.80 1.23
CA MET A 171 -6.22 -11.88 0.92
C MET A 171 -5.44 -12.18 2.19
N GLN A 172 -4.32 -12.88 2.03
CA GLN A 172 -3.28 -12.98 3.05
C GLN A 172 -2.09 -12.14 2.60
N THR A 173 -1.64 -11.22 3.45
CA THR A 173 -0.37 -10.53 3.24
C THR A 173 0.71 -11.34 3.94
N GLN A 174 1.78 -11.66 3.22
CA GLN A 174 2.99 -12.24 3.78
C GLN A 174 4.07 -11.18 3.66
N GLY A 175 4.89 -10.96 4.69
CA GLY A 175 5.99 -9.99 4.66
C GLY A 175 7.12 -10.40 5.59
N ILE A 176 8.29 -9.78 5.41
CA ILE A 176 9.41 -9.89 6.36
C ILE A 176 9.53 -8.54 7.04
N GLY A 177 9.50 -8.54 8.38
CA GLY A 177 9.43 -7.32 9.17
C GLY A 177 8.01 -6.74 9.23
N HIS A 178 7.87 -5.57 9.84
CA HIS A 178 6.55 -4.95 10.10
C HIS A 178 6.02 -4.10 8.93
N ASP A 179 6.68 -4.14 7.77
CA ASP A 179 6.28 -3.35 6.61
C ASP A 179 5.48 -4.21 5.64
N LEU A 180 4.24 -3.80 5.40
CA LEU A 180 3.34 -4.50 4.51
C LEU A 180 2.93 -3.59 3.37
N ILE A 181 2.94 -4.16 2.17
CA ILE A 181 2.44 -3.52 0.96
C ILE A 181 1.27 -4.35 0.44
N LEU A 182 0.14 -3.67 0.21
CA LEU A 182 -1.00 -4.23 -0.48
C LEU A 182 -1.22 -3.47 -1.79
N GLU A 183 -1.54 -4.21 -2.86
CA GLU A 183 -1.86 -3.66 -4.17
C GLU A 183 -3.32 -3.96 -4.51
N TYR A 184 -4.04 -2.97 -5.02
CA TYR A 184 -5.33 -3.14 -5.69
C TYR A 184 -5.21 -2.63 -7.13
N ILE A 185 -5.58 -3.50 -8.06
CA ILE A 185 -5.39 -3.27 -9.49
C ILE A 185 -6.62 -2.48 -9.98
N LEU A 186 -6.40 -1.22 -10.33
CA LEU A 186 -7.43 -0.26 -10.72
C LEU A 186 -7.44 0.05 -12.20
N GLU A 187 -6.40 -0.32 -12.96
CA GLU A 187 -6.24 -0.10 -14.42
C GLU A 187 -7.40 -0.64 -15.29
N THR A 188 -8.44 -1.06 -14.61
CA THR A 188 -9.11 -2.29 -14.77
C THR A 188 -10.48 -2.20 -15.32
N GLY A 189 -11.12 -1.13 -14.94
CA GLY A 189 -12.20 -0.59 -15.69
C GLY A 189 -11.93 -0.44 -17.19
N ALA A 190 -10.67 -0.32 -17.67
CA ALA A 190 -10.39 -0.03 -19.08
C ALA A 190 -10.73 -1.16 -20.06
N GLY A 191 -11.05 -2.37 -19.57
CA GLY A 191 -11.67 -3.41 -20.40
C GLY A 191 -13.11 -3.09 -20.79
N TRP A 192 -13.83 -2.33 -19.96
CA TRP A 192 -15.20 -1.92 -20.19
C TRP A 192 -15.28 -0.70 -21.12
N LYS A 193 -16.49 -0.40 -21.60
CA LYS A 193 -16.71 0.74 -22.49
C LYS A 193 -16.51 2.06 -21.76
N GLY A 194 -15.45 2.78 -22.13
CA GLY A 194 -15.18 4.15 -21.68
C GLY A 194 -14.83 4.22 -20.18
N PRO A 195 -14.91 5.43 -19.57
CA PRO A 195 -14.39 5.62 -18.23
C PRO A 195 -15.30 5.02 -17.16
N ILE A 196 -14.71 4.67 -16.03
CA ILE A 196 -15.41 4.42 -14.76
C ILE A 196 -15.97 5.76 -14.28
N LYS A 197 -17.30 5.92 -14.32
CA LYS A 197 -17.91 7.23 -14.02
C LYS A 197 -17.63 7.71 -12.60
N GLN A 198 -17.63 6.80 -11.62
CA GLN A 198 -17.32 7.09 -10.22
C GLN A 198 -16.64 5.88 -9.59
N ALA A 199 -15.54 6.09 -8.88
CA ALA A 199 -14.88 5.03 -8.11
C ALA A 199 -14.54 5.50 -6.68
N TYR A 200 -14.66 4.60 -5.70
CA TYR A 200 -14.25 4.80 -4.31
C TYR A 200 -13.43 3.62 -3.83
N ILE A 201 -12.17 3.84 -3.48
CA ILE A 201 -11.31 2.79 -2.91
C ILE A 201 -11.07 3.15 -1.46
N VAL A 202 -11.40 2.26 -0.54
CA VAL A 202 -11.32 2.48 0.90
C VAL A 202 -10.50 1.37 1.54
N PHE A 203 -9.48 1.75 2.28
CA PHE A 203 -8.69 0.83 3.10
C PHE A 203 -8.89 1.15 4.57
N ARG A 204 -9.35 0.18 5.35
CA ARG A 204 -9.65 0.32 6.78
C ARG A 204 -8.61 -0.42 7.62
N PHE A 205 -8.04 0.31 8.57
CA PHE A 205 -7.10 -0.19 9.55
C PHE A 205 -7.82 -0.53 10.88
N PRO A 206 -7.26 -1.44 11.70
CA PRO A 206 -7.75 -1.70 13.05
C PRO A 206 -7.31 -0.62 14.08
N TYR A 207 -6.66 0.45 13.62
CA TYR A 207 -6.14 1.56 14.44
C TYR A 207 -6.25 2.89 13.69
N LEU A 208 -6.08 4.01 14.41
CA LEU A 208 -6.06 5.35 13.82
C LEU A 208 -4.89 5.50 12.82
N VAL A 209 -5.18 6.01 11.63
CA VAL A 209 -4.17 6.33 10.62
C VAL A 209 -3.33 7.52 11.08
N THR A 210 -2.01 7.37 11.03
CA THR A 210 -1.04 8.42 11.33
C THR A 210 0.11 8.33 10.33
N SER A 211 0.94 9.37 10.25
CA SER A 211 2.19 9.27 9.48
C SER A 211 3.07 8.11 9.95
N GLY A 212 3.00 7.74 11.24
CA GLY A 212 3.79 6.67 11.85
C GLY A 212 3.43 5.26 11.42
N ASN A 213 2.26 5.03 10.81
CA ASN A 213 1.78 3.69 10.46
C ASN A 213 1.28 3.54 9.01
N VAL A 214 1.30 4.63 8.22
CA VAL A 214 1.07 4.62 6.78
C VAL A 214 2.20 5.39 6.12
N ASP A 215 2.91 4.72 5.22
CA ASP A 215 4.01 5.32 4.48
C ASP A 215 3.49 6.10 3.28
N SER A 216 3.40 7.41 3.44
CA SER A 216 2.98 8.31 2.37
C SER A 216 3.94 8.36 1.17
N THR A 217 5.17 7.86 1.30
CA THR A 217 6.17 7.88 0.21
C THR A 217 6.00 6.69 -0.74
N GLN A 218 5.45 5.58 -0.24
CA GLN A 218 5.19 4.35 -1.00
C GLN A 218 3.70 4.13 -1.29
N THR A 219 2.81 4.64 -0.44
CA THR A 219 1.36 4.60 -0.67
C THR A 219 0.98 5.50 -1.85
N THR A 220 0.14 5.00 -2.76
CA THR A 220 -0.34 5.75 -3.93
C THR A 220 -0.86 7.12 -3.51
N SER A 221 -0.29 8.17 -4.09
CA SER A 221 -0.59 9.56 -3.71
C SER A 221 -2.06 9.93 -3.95
N GLY A 222 -2.53 11.00 -3.30
CA GLY A 222 -3.88 11.55 -3.49
C GLY A 222 -4.95 10.94 -2.59
N TYR A 223 -4.59 10.03 -1.68
CA TYR A 223 -5.49 9.55 -0.65
C TYR A 223 -5.85 10.64 0.36
N GLN A 224 -7.01 10.49 0.98
CA GLN A 224 -7.43 11.23 2.15
C GLN A 224 -7.48 10.27 3.34
N SER A 225 -7.11 10.75 4.53
CA SER A 225 -7.25 9.99 5.78
C SER A 225 -8.45 10.48 6.59
N LEU A 226 -9.20 9.54 7.16
CA LEU A 226 -10.30 9.81 8.05
C LEU A 226 -10.35 8.73 9.14
N TYR A 227 -10.00 9.11 10.37
CA TYR A 227 -9.87 8.18 11.50
C TYR A 227 -8.95 6.99 11.19
N ASN A 228 -9.54 5.80 11.06
CA ASN A 228 -8.86 4.54 10.77
C ASN A 228 -8.96 4.15 9.29
N GLU A 229 -9.33 5.07 8.40
CA GLU A 229 -9.47 4.82 6.98
C GLU A 229 -8.53 5.72 6.16
N ILE A 230 -8.04 5.19 5.06
CA ILE A 230 -7.59 5.99 3.92
C ILE A 230 -8.48 5.69 2.71
N PHE A 231 -8.70 6.69 1.87
CA PHE A 231 -9.54 6.50 0.70
C PHE A 231 -9.15 7.36 -0.49
N TRP A 232 -9.46 6.85 -1.68
CA TRP A 232 -9.38 7.54 -2.97
C TRP A 232 -10.78 7.68 -3.55
N SER A 233 -11.00 8.77 -4.28
CA SER A 233 -12.25 9.05 -4.98
C SER A 233 -11.93 9.55 -6.39
N TYR A 234 -12.51 8.89 -7.39
CA TYR A 234 -12.30 9.23 -8.80
C TYR A 234 -13.63 9.55 -9.50
N GLN A 235 -13.57 10.45 -10.50
CA GLN A 235 -14.68 10.75 -11.39
C GLN A 235 -14.24 10.63 -12.84
N ASN A 236 -15.01 9.90 -13.64
CA ASN A 236 -14.73 9.61 -15.05
C ASN A 236 -13.28 9.14 -15.27
N LEU A 237 -12.84 8.18 -14.45
CA LEU A 237 -11.51 7.59 -14.53
C LEU A 237 -11.41 6.72 -15.78
N GLU A 238 -10.47 7.01 -16.67
CA GLU A 238 -10.03 6.09 -17.71
C GLU A 238 -8.76 5.41 -17.19
N PRO A 239 -8.88 4.25 -16.53
CA PRO A 239 -7.83 3.79 -15.64
C PRO A 239 -6.61 3.26 -16.41
N THR A 240 -5.43 3.50 -15.84
CA THR A 240 -4.10 3.16 -16.38
C THR A 240 -3.24 2.50 -15.31
N PRO A 241 -2.08 1.89 -15.62
CA PRO A 241 -1.29 1.19 -14.59
C PRO A 241 -0.83 2.14 -13.47
N ASN A 242 -0.74 3.44 -13.77
CA ASN A 242 -0.39 4.47 -12.79
C ASN A 242 -1.53 4.79 -11.80
N ASP A 243 -2.75 4.30 -12.07
CA ASP A 243 -3.91 4.48 -11.21
C ASP A 243 -4.07 3.32 -10.20
N ASN A 244 -3.23 2.29 -10.27
CA ASN A 244 -3.19 1.23 -9.28
C ASN A 244 -2.95 1.77 -7.87
N ILE A 245 -3.61 1.14 -6.91
CA ILE A 245 -3.53 1.54 -5.51
C ILE A 245 -2.50 0.66 -4.83
N ILE A 246 -1.47 1.28 -4.29
CA ILE A 246 -0.52 0.69 -3.39
C ILE A 246 -0.79 1.27 -2.01
N VAL A 247 -0.93 0.42 -1.00
CA VAL A 247 -1.02 0.80 0.41
C VAL A 247 0.20 0.23 1.12
N ALA A 248 1.08 1.11 1.59
CA ALA A 248 2.24 0.73 2.38
C ALA A 248 1.98 1.12 3.85
N PHE A 249 1.98 0.13 4.73
CA PHE A 249 1.53 0.30 6.11
C PHE A 249 2.28 -0.60 7.10
N PHE A 250 2.21 -0.20 8.36
CA PHE A 250 2.81 -0.92 9.47
C PHE A 250 1.92 -2.08 9.93
N GLU A 251 2.52 -3.20 10.27
CA GLU A 251 1.85 -4.39 10.76
C GLU A 251 0.99 -4.11 12.02
N PRO A 252 -0.30 -4.51 12.04
CA PRO A 252 -1.21 -4.11 13.11
C PRO A 252 -0.80 -4.49 14.53
N ARG A 253 -0.32 -5.71 14.77
CA ARG A 253 0.04 -6.18 16.11
C ARG A 253 1.21 -5.38 16.64
N ALA A 254 2.27 -5.23 15.85
CA ALA A 254 3.44 -4.45 16.24
C ALA A 254 3.09 -2.97 16.43
N TRP A 255 2.26 -2.38 15.58
CA TRP A 255 1.80 -1.01 15.81
C TRP A 255 1.03 -0.88 17.14
N MET A 256 0.10 -1.80 17.42
CA MET A 256 -0.63 -1.80 18.69
C MET A 256 0.29 -2.03 19.90
N ASN A 257 1.31 -2.88 19.77
CA ASN A 257 2.31 -3.11 20.81
C ASN A 257 3.14 -1.85 21.09
N ILE A 258 3.60 -1.16 20.04
CA ILE A 258 4.28 0.13 20.11
C ILE A 258 3.40 1.12 20.88
N LYS A 259 2.12 1.27 20.51
CA LYS A 259 1.19 2.18 21.19
C LYS A 259 1.01 1.83 22.67
N ALA A 260 0.89 0.54 23.00
CA ALA A 260 0.75 0.09 24.37
C ALA A 260 2.00 0.41 25.21
N MET A 261 3.20 0.20 24.65
CA MET A 261 4.45 0.51 25.32
C MET A 261 4.70 2.01 25.44
N GLU A 262 4.37 2.81 24.42
CA GLU A 262 4.39 4.28 24.50
C GLU A 262 3.52 4.79 25.65
N ASP A 263 2.30 4.25 25.79
CA ASP A 263 1.40 4.57 26.90
C ASP A 263 1.97 4.15 28.26
N GLN A 264 2.67 3.01 28.31
CA GLN A 264 3.29 2.51 29.54
C GLN A 264 4.48 3.38 29.96
N VAL A 265 5.40 3.73 29.04
CA VAL A 265 6.54 4.61 29.37
C VAL A 265 6.10 6.05 29.64
N ALA A 266 4.96 6.48 29.11
CA ALA A 266 4.35 7.76 29.50
C ALA A 266 3.89 7.75 30.97
N LYS A 267 3.36 6.62 31.45
CA LYS A 267 2.90 6.44 32.85
C LYS A 267 4.05 6.16 33.81
N THR A 268 5.03 5.37 33.38
CA THR A 268 6.17 4.92 34.19
C THR A 268 7.48 5.19 33.44
N PRO A 269 7.93 6.45 33.34
CA PRO A 269 9.06 6.82 32.49
C PRO A 269 10.41 6.27 32.96
N THR A 270 10.49 5.74 34.18
CA THR A 270 11.69 5.07 34.73
C THR A 270 11.72 3.56 34.48
N ASP A 271 10.72 3.00 33.80
CA ASP A 271 10.66 1.59 33.42
C ASP A 271 11.57 1.33 32.20
N ILE A 272 12.83 1.01 32.49
CA ILE A 272 13.87 0.81 31.47
C ILE A 272 13.54 -0.38 30.56
N ASP A 273 13.02 -1.48 31.11
CA ASP A 273 12.73 -2.69 30.32
C ASP A 273 11.69 -2.40 29.24
N THR A 274 10.67 -1.60 29.57
CA THR A 274 9.66 -1.19 28.59
C THR A 274 10.22 -0.24 27.53
N TRP A 275 11.11 0.69 27.92
CA TRP A 275 11.81 1.52 26.94
C TRP A 275 12.63 0.67 25.96
N LEU A 276 13.42 -0.28 26.45
CA LEU A 276 14.26 -1.13 25.60
C LEU A 276 13.40 -1.96 24.63
N LYS A 277 12.30 -2.57 25.11
CA LYS A 277 11.35 -3.29 24.23
C LYS A 277 10.71 -2.39 23.18
N LEU A 278 10.33 -1.16 23.55
CA LEU A 278 9.80 -0.19 22.60
C LEU A 278 10.82 0.12 21.49
N PHE A 279 12.09 0.26 21.84
CA PHE A 279 13.15 0.50 20.86
C PHE A 279 13.43 -0.72 19.98
N ASP A 280 13.31 -1.94 20.51
CA ASP A 280 13.42 -3.15 19.70
C ASP A 280 12.28 -3.23 18.66
N GLU A 281 11.03 -2.92 19.03
CA GLU A 281 9.92 -2.84 18.06
C GLU A 281 10.14 -1.74 17.01
N TYR A 282 10.59 -0.56 17.43
CA TYR A 282 10.94 0.49 16.47
C TYR A 282 12.05 0.04 15.53
N ALA A 283 13.07 -0.67 16.00
CA ALA A 283 14.18 -1.12 15.16
C ALA A 283 13.74 -2.13 14.09
N ILE A 284 12.78 -3.01 14.40
CA ILE A 284 12.23 -3.95 13.41
C ILE A 284 11.37 -3.23 12.36
N GLY A 285 10.66 -2.17 12.78
CA GLY A 285 9.79 -1.36 11.93
C GLY A 285 10.37 0.00 11.49
N ALA A 286 11.69 0.18 11.55
CA ALA A 286 12.33 1.49 11.39
C ALA A 286 12.44 2.09 9.98
N PRO A 287 12.03 1.47 8.83
CA PRO A 287 12.18 2.17 7.57
C PRO A 287 11.25 3.39 7.42
N TYR A 288 10.35 3.64 8.36
CA TYR A 288 9.49 4.82 8.34
C TYR A 288 10.12 6.03 9.04
N ASN A 289 10.41 7.07 8.25
CA ASN A 289 10.81 8.43 8.68
C ASN A 289 9.80 9.15 9.59
N ALA A 290 8.72 8.49 10.00
CA ALA A 290 7.55 9.13 10.57
C ALA A 290 7.51 9.14 12.11
N VAL A 291 8.31 8.29 12.75
CA VAL A 291 8.52 8.36 14.21
C VAL A 291 9.90 8.93 14.45
N ASP A 292 9.98 10.03 15.20
CA ASP A 292 11.26 10.55 15.68
C ASP A 292 11.76 9.66 16.83
N VAL A 293 12.26 8.47 16.47
CA VAL A 293 12.79 7.48 17.41
C VAL A 293 13.95 8.07 18.22
N SER A 294 14.72 8.99 17.63
CA SER A 294 15.78 9.72 18.34
C SER A 294 15.23 10.54 19.51
N ALA A 295 14.14 11.28 19.32
CA ALA A 295 13.50 12.01 20.40
C ALA A 295 13.00 11.07 21.53
N SER A 296 12.54 9.87 21.19
CA SER A 296 12.15 8.84 22.17
C SER A 296 13.34 8.34 22.99
N PHE A 297 14.50 8.08 22.36
CA PHE A 297 15.74 7.74 23.07
C PHE A 297 16.20 8.86 23.99
N GLU A 298 16.24 10.10 23.50
CA GLU A 298 16.65 11.26 24.29
C GLU A 298 15.73 11.46 25.51
N LYS A 299 14.42 11.23 25.34
CA LYS A 299 13.45 11.23 26.44
C LYS A 299 13.73 10.11 27.45
N ALA A 300 13.95 8.88 27.00
CA ALA A 300 14.25 7.75 27.87
C ALA A 300 15.51 7.98 28.72
N ILE A 301 16.58 8.47 28.08
CA ILE A 301 17.85 8.82 28.72
C ILE A 301 17.65 9.94 29.75
N LYS A 302 16.85 10.97 29.43
CA LYS A 302 16.57 12.06 30.38
C LYS A 302 15.93 11.56 31.68
N PHE A 303 15.05 10.56 31.60
CA PHE A 303 14.44 9.94 32.78
C PHE A 303 15.35 8.91 33.47
N ASN A 304 16.31 8.33 32.73
CA ASN A 304 17.17 7.24 33.20
C ASN A 304 18.65 7.48 32.86
N PRO A 305 19.26 8.59 33.32
CA PRO A 305 20.58 9.04 32.83
C PRO A 305 21.75 8.13 33.23
N ASN A 306 21.53 7.20 34.17
CA ASN A 306 22.58 6.29 34.66
C ASN A 306 22.43 4.86 34.10
N ASN A 307 21.52 4.63 33.14
CA ASN A 307 21.35 3.31 32.54
C ASN A 307 22.21 3.19 31.27
N ALA A 308 23.24 2.34 31.32
CA ALA A 308 24.16 2.12 30.20
C ALA A 308 23.45 1.60 28.93
N ASP A 309 22.49 0.68 29.08
CA ASP A 309 21.82 0.02 27.95
C ASP A 309 21.06 0.99 27.05
N LEU A 310 20.46 2.04 27.59
CA LEU A 310 19.77 3.07 26.80
C LEU A 310 20.74 3.82 25.87
N TYR A 311 21.94 4.16 26.35
CA TYR A 311 22.96 4.80 25.52
C TYR A 311 23.50 3.84 24.47
N ALA A 312 23.74 2.57 24.85
CA ALA A 312 24.20 1.54 23.94
C ALA A 312 23.18 1.26 22.82
N LYS A 313 21.90 1.11 23.16
CA LYS A 313 20.80 0.93 22.19
C LYS A 313 20.58 2.15 21.32
N TYR A 314 20.72 3.36 21.86
CA TYR A 314 20.63 4.54 21.02
C TYR A 314 21.79 4.60 20.02
N ALA A 315 23.00 4.25 20.44
CA ALA A 315 24.15 4.15 19.55
C ALA A 315 23.91 3.09 18.44
N GLU A 316 23.40 1.91 18.81
CA GLU A 316 23.03 0.82 17.88
C GLU A 316 22.04 1.30 16.82
N PHE A 317 20.95 1.96 17.24
CA PHE A 317 19.93 2.51 16.33
C PHE A 317 20.49 3.50 15.31
N LEU A 318 21.54 4.25 15.66
CA LEU A 318 22.15 5.23 14.77
C LEU A 318 23.17 4.62 13.79
N VAL A 319 23.62 3.38 13.99
CA VAL A 319 24.64 2.72 13.14
C VAL A 319 24.23 2.65 11.67
N PRO A 320 22.99 2.28 11.30
CA PRO A 320 22.63 2.19 9.89
C PRO A 320 22.80 3.49 9.11
N ASN A 321 22.63 4.64 9.78
CA ASN A 321 22.78 5.96 9.16
C ASN A 321 24.25 6.35 8.89
N CYS A 322 25.23 5.71 9.54
CA CYS A 322 26.66 6.01 9.35
C CYS A 322 27.41 4.96 8.55
N CYS A 323 27.08 3.69 8.77
CA CYS A 323 28.08 2.63 8.71
C CYS A 323 27.68 1.47 7.79
N TYR A 324 26.47 1.49 7.22
CA TYR A 324 26.11 0.61 6.12
C TYR A 324 26.13 1.37 4.78
N PRO A 325 26.72 0.79 3.72
CA PRO A 325 26.63 1.37 2.39
C PRO A 325 25.17 1.36 1.93
N LEU A 326 24.67 2.51 1.47
CA LEU A 326 23.26 2.71 1.08
C LEU A 326 22.86 1.88 -0.14
N GLU A 327 23.83 1.44 -0.95
CA GLU A 327 23.59 0.55 -2.09
C GLU A 327 24.52 -0.67 -2.05
N LYS A 328 23.93 -1.85 -2.25
CA LYS A 328 24.64 -3.13 -2.34
C LYS A 328 25.59 -3.10 -3.55
N GLY A 329 26.87 -2.86 -3.29
CA GLY A 329 27.91 -2.72 -4.33
C GLY A 329 28.50 -1.31 -4.47
N SER A 330 27.92 -0.30 -3.80
CA SER A 330 28.59 0.98 -3.64
C SER A 330 29.63 0.86 -2.52
N ALA A 331 30.90 1.11 -2.84
CA ALA A 331 31.97 1.25 -1.83
C ALA A 331 31.87 2.59 -1.07
N ASN A 332 30.82 3.37 -1.33
CA ASN A 332 30.65 4.72 -0.83
C ASN A 332 29.70 4.69 0.36
N PHE A 333 30.26 4.74 1.56
CA PHE A 333 29.51 5.13 2.76
C PHE A 333 28.85 6.50 2.54
N PRO A 334 27.76 6.82 3.26
CA PRO A 334 27.17 8.16 3.22
C PRO A 334 28.27 9.21 3.39
N VAL A 335 28.33 10.20 2.48
CA VAL A 335 29.32 11.28 2.59
C VAL A 335 29.12 11.97 3.94
N GLY A 336 30.12 11.88 4.82
CA GLY A 336 30.05 12.39 6.19
C GLY A 336 29.76 11.34 7.27
N GLY A 337 29.58 10.05 6.94
CA GLY A 337 29.32 8.98 7.90
C GLY A 337 30.36 8.88 9.03
N ARG A 338 31.65 9.13 8.71
CA ARG A 338 32.73 9.19 9.72
C ARG A 338 32.53 10.32 10.73
N GLU A 339 32.22 11.53 10.25
CA GLU A 339 31.98 12.68 11.12
C GLU A 339 30.68 12.53 11.91
N TYR A 340 29.65 11.95 11.30
CA TYR A 340 28.41 11.59 11.98
C TYR A 340 28.66 10.61 13.13
N ALA A 341 29.40 9.52 12.87
CA ALA A 341 29.74 8.53 13.90
C ALA A 341 30.51 9.17 15.07
N LYS A 342 31.52 10.00 14.78
CA LYS A 342 32.28 10.74 15.80
C LYS A 342 31.41 11.68 16.63
N GLN A 343 30.46 12.38 16.01
CA GLN A 343 29.66 13.41 16.68
C GLN A 343 28.44 12.86 17.41
N ARG A 344 27.85 11.76 16.94
CA ARG A 344 26.58 11.24 17.45
C ARG A 344 26.69 9.87 18.11
N ILE A 345 27.51 8.97 17.59
CA ILE A 345 27.53 7.55 18.02
C ILE A 345 28.62 7.30 19.07
N ILE A 346 29.86 7.71 18.80
CA ILE A 346 30.99 7.50 19.72
C ILE A 346 30.73 8.10 21.12
N PRO A 347 30.13 9.30 21.29
CA PRO A 347 29.82 9.82 22.62
C PRO A 347 28.84 8.94 23.40
N LEU A 348 27.84 8.36 22.73
CA LEU A 348 26.86 7.46 23.36
C LEU A 348 27.54 6.15 23.80
N ILE A 349 28.39 5.56 22.94
CA ILE A 349 29.18 4.36 23.27
C ILE A 349 30.09 4.64 24.47
N ASN A 350 30.86 5.73 24.44
CA ASN A 350 31.78 6.08 25.51
C ASN A 350 31.03 6.22 26.84
N HIS A 351 29.89 6.93 26.83
CA HIS A 351 29.11 7.11 28.03
C HIS A 351 28.51 5.81 28.57
N SER A 352 28.01 4.94 27.67
CA SER A 352 27.58 3.59 28.07
C SER A 352 28.71 2.80 28.74
N LEU A 353 29.93 2.86 28.20
CA LEU A 353 31.10 2.12 28.72
C LEU A 353 31.73 2.77 29.97
N GLU A 354 31.49 4.05 30.20
CA GLU A 354 31.78 4.72 31.47
C GLU A 354 30.86 4.23 32.59
N LEU A 355 29.56 4.04 32.29
CA LEU A 355 28.56 3.53 33.22
C LEU A 355 28.72 2.01 33.46
N ASP A 356 28.97 1.25 32.40
CA ASP A 356 29.23 -0.19 32.42
C ASP A 356 30.27 -0.57 31.36
N SER A 357 31.52 -0.71 31.78
CA SER A 357 32.64 -1.10 30.91
C SER A 357 32.51 -2.48 30.25
N SER A 358 31.57 -3.31 30.71
CA SER A 358 31.27 -4.62 30.15
C SER A 358 30.00 -4.66 29.28
N ASN A 359 29.39 -3.51 29.00
CA ASN A 359 28.15 -3.43 28.23
C ASN A 359 28.34 -4.04 26.83
N LYS A 360 27.74 -5.21 26.60
CA LYS A 360 27.93 -5.99 25.39
C LYS A 360 27.46 -5.25 24.13
N ILE A 361 26.31 -4.58 24.20
CA ILE A 361 25.75 -3.84 23.07
C ILE A 361 26.71 -2.73 22.65
N ALA A 362 27.21 -1.93 23.61
CA ALA A 362 28.13 -0.85 23.30
C ALA A 362 29.46 -1.34 22.69
N LEU A 363 29.97 -2.49 23.15
CA LEU A 363 31.17 -3.12 22.59
C LEU A 363 30.94 -3.64 21.16
N ASP A 364 29.81 -4.31 20.92
CA ASP A 364 29.45 -4.84 19.58
C ASP A 364 29.23 -3.68 18.58
N VAL A 365 28.59 -2.58 19.02
CA VAL A 365 28.41 -1.36 18.22
C VAL A 365 29.76 -0.69 17.94
N LEU A 366 30.66 -0.60 18.93
CA LEU A 366 32.01 -0.05 18.75
C LEU A 366 32.82 -0.84 17.72
N GLU A 367 32.73 -2.17 17.75
CA GLU A 367 33.38 -3.03 16.76
C GLU A 367 32.84 -2.75 15.35
N SER A 368 31.52 -2.62 15.20
CA SER A 368 30.88 -2.28 13.92
C SER A 368 31.34 -0.92 13.37
N VAL A 369 31.43 0.10 14.24
CA VAL A 369 31.92 1.44 13.86
C VAL A 369 33.40 1.40 13.46
N ARG A 370 34.24 0.63 14.18
CA ARG A 370 35.67 0.46 13.83
C ARG A 370 35.86 -0.29 12.53
N TYR A 371 35.03 -1.29 12.27
CA TYR A 371 35.06 -2.01 10.99
C TYR A 371 34.76 -1.07 9.82
N ALA A 372 33.74 -0.21 9.96
CA ALA A 372 33.41 0.81 8.96
C ALA A 372 34.49 1.92 8.86
N PHE A 373 35.08 2.31 9.99
CA PHE A 373 36.04 3.41 10.08
C PHE A 373 37.27 3.06 10.94
N PRO A 374 38.26 2.33 10.39
CA PRO A 374 39.40 1.79 11.15
C PRO A 374 40.24 2.84 11.89
N ASP A 375 40.34 4.06 11.35
CA ASP A 375 41.12 5.15 11.95
C ASP A 375 40.32 5.99 12.95
N THR A 376 39.15 5.53 13.40
CA THR A 376 38.38 6.25 14.41
C THR A 376 39.03 6.05 15.77
N ASP A 377 39.77 7.07 16.21
CA ASP A 377 40.40 7.11 17.53
C ASP A 377 39.35 6.96 18.64
N TYR A 378 39.25 5.77 19.18
CA TYR A 378 38.51 5.49 20.41
C TYR A 378 39.51 5.48 21.55
N THR A 379 39.36 6.42 22.49
CA THR A 379 40.10 6.35 23.74
C THR A 379 39.23 5.60 24.73
N PRO A 380 39.59 4.37 25.16
CA PRO A 380 38.83 3.69 26.20
C PRO A 380 38.72 4.59 27.42
N PRO A 381 37.54 4.66 28.08
CA PRO A 381 37.46 5.36 29.35
C PRO A 381 38.55 4.81 30.26
N PRO A 382 39.21 5.66 31.06
CA PRO A 382 40.28 5.22 31.95
C PRO A 382 39.71 4.08 32.80
N THR A 383 40.28 2.88 32.67
CA THR A 383 39.95 1.76 33.55
C THR A 383 40.30 2.23 34.95
N ILE A 384 39.29 2.66 35.71
CA ILE A 384 39.45 2.95 37.13
C ILE A 384 39.86 1.60 37.70
N PRO A 385 41.11 1.43 38.18
CA PRO A 385 41.52 0.16 38.75
C PRO A 385 40.51 -0.15 39.86
N PRO A 386 40.03 -1.41 39.99
CA PRO A 386 39.08 -1.78 41.03
C PRO A 386 39.67 -1.28 42.34
N THR A 387 39.09 -0.21 42.87
CA THR A 387 39.64 0.44 44.05
C THR A 387 39.47 -0.60 45.14
N ALA A 388 40.62 -1.11 45.63
CA ALA A 388 40.70 -2.13 46.65
C ALA A 388 39.62 -1.84 47.69
N THR A 389 38.70 -2.79 47.84
CA THR A 389 37.54 -2.76 48.74
C THR A 389 37.84 -1.89 49.94
N SER A 390 37.30 -0.66 49.93
CA SER A 390 37.23 0.13 51.14
C SER A 390 36.46 -0.73 52.12
N LEU A 391 37.15 -1.24 53.14
CA LEU A 391 36.55 -1.89 54.29
C LEU A 391 35.62 -0.84 54.90
N PHE A 392 34.35 -0.86 54.50
CA PHE A 392 33.31 -0.12 55.17
C PHE A 392 33.35 -0.55 56.62
N THR A 393 33.83 0.36 57.46
CA THR A 393 33.66 0.26 58.90
C THR A 393 32.16 0.23 59.14
N PRO A 394 31.61 -0.74 59.89
CA PRO A 394 30.17 -0.82 60.11
C PRO A 394 29.69 0.50 60.71
N MET A 395 28.76 1.18 60.03
CA MET A 395 28.06 2.33 60.60
C MET A 395 27.35 1.90 61.89
N PRO A 396 27.39 2.71 62.96
CA PRO A 396 26.60 2.46 64.15
C PRO A 396 25.12 2.42 63.77
N SER A 397 24.46 1.33 64.18
CA SER A 397 23.02 1.12 64.06
C SER A 397 22.29 2.28 64.75
N VAL A 398 21.70 3.17 63.96
CA VAL A 398 20.72 4.14 64.44
C VAL A 398 19.39 3.42 64.59
N THR A 399 18.94 3.29 65.84
CA THR A 399 17.63 2.78 66.21
C THR A 399 16.53 3.63 65.54
N PRO A 400 15.52 3.01 64.89
CA PRO A 400 14.42 3.76 64.30
C PRO A 400 13.55 4.39 65.38
N THR A 401 13.47 5.73 65.36
CA THR A 401 12.52 6.52 66.15
C THR A 401 11.13 6.46 65.52
N ALA A 402 10.13 6.33 66.41
CA ALA A 402 8.70 6.18 66.22
C ALA A 402 8.06 6.65 64.89
N THR A 403 7.24 5.75 64.35
CA THR A 403 6.19 5.96 63.35
C THR A 403 5.28 7.13 63.74
N VAL A 404 5.25 8.18 62.92
CA VAL A 404 4.17 9.18 62.94
C VAL A 404 3.05 8.67 62.04
N THR A 405 1.93 8.29 62.67
CA THR A 405 0.67 7.97 62.01
C THR A 405 0.06 9.26 61.44
N PHE A 406 0.04 9.40 60.11
CA PHE A 406 -0.73 10.45 59.46
C PHE A 406 -2.20 10.04 59.37
N SER A 407 -3.07 10.92 59.89
CA SER A 407 -4.52 10.84 59.77
C SER A 407 -4.95 11.17 58.33
N PRO A 408 -5.89 10.43 57.71
CA PRO A 408 -6.34 10.73 56.37
C PRO A 408 -7.17 12.02 56.35
N GLU A 409 -6.66 13.03 55.65
CA GLU A 409 -7.40 14.26 55.33
C GLU A 409 -8.25 14.01 54.07
N SER A 410 -9.51 14.40 54.15
CA SER A 410 -10.57 14.18 53.17
C SER A 410 -10.25 14.88 51.84
N PRO A 411 -10.46 14.24 50.67
CA PRO A 411 -10.27 14.91 49.39
C PRO A 411 -11.41 15.91 49.15
N ASP A 412 -11.03 17.19 49.14
CA ASP A 412 -11.90 18.30 48.76
C ASP A 412 -12.17 18.25 47.25
N GLN A 413 -13.45 18.18 46.89
CA GLN A 413 -13.91 18.05 45.50
C GLN A 413 -13.71 19.38 44.76
N SER A 414 -12.68 19.44 43.91
CA SER A 414 -12.54 20.53 42.94
C SER A 414 -13.38 20.23 41.69
N VAL A 415 -14.49 20.93 41.56
CA VAL A 415 -15.36 20.91 40.37
C VAL A 415 -14.62 21.55 39.20
N VAL A 416 -14.16 20.74 38.25
CA VAL A 416 -13.65 21.21 36.95
C VAL A 416 -14.84 21.63 36.09
N THR A 417 -14.97 22.94 35.87
CA THR A 417 -15.90 23.49 34.88
C THR A 417 -15.31 23.27 33.49
N VAL A 418 -15.85 22.31 32.75
CA VAL A 418 -15.53 22.09 31.34
C VAL A 418 -16.15 23.22 30.53
N VAL A 419 -15.32 24.11 30.01
CA VAL A 419 -15.73 25.09 29.01
C VAL A 419 -15.90 24.35 27.69
N GLN A 420 -17.16 24.23 27.26
CA GLN A 420 -17.55 23.60 26.01
C GLN A 420 -17.22 24.57 24.87
N THR A 421 -16.07 24.37 24.22
CA THR A 421 -15.71 25.09 23.00
C THR A 421 -16.55 24.52 21.85
N GLU A 422 -17.43 25.35 21.30
CA GLU A 422 -18.27 25.03 20.15
C GLU A 422 -17.38 24.78 18.93
N LEU A 423 -17.27 23.52 18.50
CA LEU A 423 -16.56 23.11 17.30
C LEU A 423 -17.33 23.62 16.07
N VAL A 424 -16.72 24.53 15.33
CA VAL A 424 -17.16 24.95 14.00
C VAL A 424 -17.07 23.73 13.08
N SER A 425 -18.23 23.21 12.66
CA SER A 425 -18.35 22.09 11.73
C SER A 425 -17.81 22.47 10.34
N VAL A 426 -16.69 21.87 9.95
CA VAL A 426 -16.26 21.81 8.54
C VAL A 426 -17.20 20.82 7.83
N PRO A 427 -17.76 21.12 6.64
CA PRO A 427 -18.61 20.17 5.93
C PRO A 427 -17.79 18.98 5.46
N THR A 428 -17.81 17.89 6.24
CA THR A 428 -17.38 16.57 5.82
C THR A 428 -18.48 16.02 4.89
N SER A 429 -18.22 15.94 3.59
CA SER A 429 -19.07 15.17 2.68
C SER A 429 -18.82 13.69 2.96
N THR A 430 -19.60 13.13 3.88
CA THR A 430 -19.75 11.66 3.97
C THR A 430 -20.21 11.16 2.59
N PRO A 431 -19.61 10.10 2.03
CA PRO A 431 -20.05 9.55 0.76
C PRO A 431 -21.54 9.22 0.83
N ASP A 432 -22.30 9.64 -0.20
CA ASP A 432 -23.73 9.34 -0.31
C ASP A 432 -23.97 7.82 -0.19
N PRO A 433 -25.10 7.41 0.41
CA PRO A 433 -25.47 5.99 0.48
C PRO A 433 -25.53 5.40 -0.93
N MET A 434 -25.09 4.13 -1.04
CA MET A 434 -25.06 3.35 -2.28
C MET A 434 -26.31 3.59 -3.14
N PRO A 435 -26.19 3.90 -4.45
CA PRO A 435 -27.36 4.04 -5.30
C PRO A 435 -28.17 2.74 -5.26
N THR A 436 -29.42 2.83 -4.82
CA THR A 436 -30.32 1.68 -4.76
C THR A 436 -30.70 1.28 -6.18
N ALA A 437 -30.35 0.04 -6.59
CA ALA A 437 -30.78 -0.51 -7.86
C ALA A 437 -32.32 -0.45 -7.96
N THR A 438 -32.83 0.34 -8.90
CA THR A 438 -34.28 0.53 -9.08
C THR A 438 -34.83 -0.65 -9.88
N ASN A 439 -35.14 -1.74 -9.18
CA ASN A 439 -35.79 -2.91 -9.76
C ASN A 439 -37.26 -2.58 -10.07
N THR A 440 -37.54 -2.11 -11.29
CA THR A 440 -38.90 -2.10 -11.83
C THR A 440 -39.19 -3.48 -12.43
N PRO A 441 -40.12 -4.28 -11.88
CA PRO A 441 -40.46 -5.58 -12.45
C PRO A 441 -41.20 -5.40 -13.78
N ILE A 442 -40.61 -5.87 -14.88
CA ILE A 442 -41.28 -5.92 -16.19
C ILE A 442 -42.02 -7.26 -16.31
N GLN A 443 -43.34 -7.20 -16.51
CA GLN A 443 -44.14 -8.36 -16.91
C GLN A 443 -43.74 -8.82 -18.31
N VAL A 444 -43.23 -10.05 -18.41
CA VAL A 444 -42.91 -10.70 -19.68
C VAL A 444 -44.21 -11.18 -20.33
N THR A 445 -44.58 -10.56 -21.45
CA THR A 445 -45.61 -11.09 -22.36
C THR A 445 -44.90 -11.93 -23.43
N THR A 446 -45.09 -13.24 -23.40
CA THR A 446 -44.61 -14.16 -24.43
C THR A 446 -45.40 -13.97 -25.72
N GLN A 447 -44.75 -13.51 -26.79
CA GLN A 447 -45.28 -13.59 -28.15
C GLN A 447 -44.34 -14.41 -29.03
N ASN A 448 -44.83 -15.60 -29.39
CA ASN A 448 -44.31 -16.48 -30.43
C ASN A 448 -44.54 -15.82 -31.79
N GLU A 449 -43.50 -15.43 -32.51
CA GLU A 449 -43.54 -15.41 -33.97
C GLU A 449 -42.21 -15.87 -34.57
N ASN A 450 -42.35 -16.75 -35.54
CA ASN A 450 -41.33 -17.41 -36.34
C ASN A 450 -41.37 -16.75 -37.72
N PRO A 451 -40.24 -16.29 -38.29
CA PRO A 451 -40.15 -16.25 -39.73
C PRO A 451 -38.90 -16.91 -40.30
N LYS A 452 -39.17 -17.46 -41.49
CA LYS A 452 -38.40 -18.35 -42.33
C LYS A 452 -37.63 -17.54 -43.39
N ARG A 453 -36.35 -17.91 -43.63
CA ARG A 453 -35.53 -17.66 -44.85
C ARG A 453 -35.19 -16.19 -45.16
N THR A 454 -34.08 -15.81 -45.81
CA THR A 454 -33.27 -16.38 -46.91
C THR A 454 -31.82 -15.86 -46.85
N SER A 455 -30.87 -16.63 -47.39
CA SER A 455 -29.51 -16.20 -47.71
C SER A 455 -29.45 -15.33 -48.97
N THR A 456 -28.59 -14.30 -48.97
CA THR A 456 -27.75 -13.90 -50.12
C THR A 456 -26.83 -12.71 -49.74
N SER A 457 -25.68 -12.65 -50.43
CA SER A 457 -24.89 -11.43 -50.72
C SER A 457 -23.65 -11.15 -49.86
N SER A 458 -22.65 -12.02 -50.04
CA SER A 458 -21.24 -11.63 -50.22
C SER A 458 -21.08 -10.90 -51.58
N LEU A 459 -20.10 -10.00 -51.69
CA LEU A 459 -19.65 -9.22 -52.88
C LEU A 459 -20.09 -7.74 -52.99
N ILE A 460 -19.62 -6.84 -52.10
CA ILE A 460 -19.47 -5.40 -52.44
C ILE A 460 -18.15 -4.76 -51.96
N PHE A 461 -17.36 -5.36 -51.06
CA PHE A 461 -16.19 -4.64 -50.48
C PHE A 461 -14.88 -4.63 -51.29
N GLY A 462 -14.83 -5.26 -52.47
CA GLY A 462 -13.61 -5.37 -53.28
C GLY A 462 -13.33 -4.23 -54.27
N ALA A 463 -14.28 -3.33 -54.52
CA ALA A 463 -14.20 -2.36 -55.62
C ALA A 463 -13.80 -0.92 -55.21
N LEU A 464 -13.73 -0.61 -53.91
CA LEU A 464 -13.47 0.77 -53.46
C LEU A 464 -11.98 1.09 -53.20
N ILE A 465 -11.14 0.06 -52.98
CA ILE A 465 -9.71 0.24 -52.63
C ILE A 465 -8.81 0.43 -53.88
N VAL A 466 -9.26 0.00 -55.06
CA VAL A 466 -8.49 0.16 -56.32
C VAL A 466 -8.57 1.59 -56.89
N LEU A 467 -9.56 2.39 -56.49
CA LEU A 467 -9.79 3.73 -57.04
C LEU A 467 -8.98 4.83 -56.34
N ILE A 468 -8.51 4.61 -55.11
CA ILE A 468 -7.71 5.60 -54.36
C ILE A 468 -6.20 5.46 -54.64
N ALA A 469 -5.72 4.25 -55.00
CA ALA A 469 -4.33 4.05 -55.41
C ALA A 469 -4.03 4.54 -56.86
N GLY A 470 -5.06 4.66 -57.72
CA GLY A 470 -4.91 5.09 -59.11
C GLY A 470 -4.73 6.59 -59.32
N ILE A 471 -5.16 7.44 -58.38
CA ILE A 471 -5.11 8.90 -58.52
C ILE A 471 -3.75 9.47 -58.04
N GLY A 472 -3.03 8.77 -57.16
CA GLY A 472 -1.73 9.21 -56.62
C GLY A 472 -0.54 9.05 -57.57
N ILE A 473 -0.60 8.13 -58.54
CA ILE A 473 0.52 7.83 -59.45
C ILE A 473 0.48 8.71 -60.73
N GLY A 474 -0.70 9.20 -61.13
CA GLY A 474 -0.88 10.05 -62.32
C GLY A 474 -0.32 11.47 -62.18
N THR A 475 -0.31 12.04 -60.97
CA THR A 475 0.18 13.42 -60.74
C THR A 475 1.69 13.52 -60.55
N PHE A 476 2.38 12.40 -60.27
CA PHE A 476 3.84 12.39 -60.09
C PHE A 476 4.60 12.32 -61.42
N TRP A 477 4.01 11.75 -62.49
CA TRP A 477 4.64 11.66 -63.80
C TRP A 477 4.40 12.86 -64.73
N SER A 478 3.32 13.63 -64.54
CA SER A 478 3.05 14.81 -65.38
C SER A 478 3.95 16.03 -65.06
N LYS A 479 4.69 16.02 -63.95
CA LYS A 479 5.51 17.18 -63.51
C LYS A 479 7.00 17.08 -63.87
N ARG A 480 7.44 16.01 -64.56
CA ARG A 480 8.85 15.78 -64.91
C ARG A 480 9.17 15.83 -66.42
N MET A 481 8.19 16.16 -67.28
CA MET A 481 8.41 16.33 -68.74
C MET A 481 7.84 17.63 -69.30
N GLY A 482 7.94 18.75 -68.57
CA GLY A 482 7.38 20.03 -69.03
C GLY A 482 8.00 21.28 -68.42
N LYS A 483 9.32 21.45 -68.63
CA LYS A 483 10.13 22.69 -68.71
C LYS A 483 11.52 22.48 -68.13
#